data_AF-A0A2T5C8Y4-F1
#
_entry.id   AF-A0A2T5C8Y4-F1
#
_cell.length_a   1.000
_cell.length_b   1.000
_cell.length_c   1.000
_cell.angle_alpha   90.00
_cell.angle_beta   90.00
_cell.angle_gamma   90.00
#
_symmetry.space_group_name_H-M   'P 1'
#
loop_
_entity.id
_entity.type
_entity.pdbx_description
1 polymer ?
#
loop_
_entity_poly.entity_id
_entity_poly.type
_entity_poly.pdbx_seq_one_letter_code
_entity_poly.pdbx_strand_id
1 'polypeptide(L)'
;MKKLLAVATMAVMLCLTGLLISDEAHAQRFVDNGDGTVTDTQTNLMWTKDANLFGKLFWDDAMSRCGSFNISGKSGWRLPSRDELKTQYNAIQGSQPFTGIQQADTGPSSSYFWSGTATGADYAWGVSMSDGGVNDAKKEHPLSVWCASPAH
;
A
#
# COMPACT_ATOMS: atom_id res chain seq x y z
N MET A 1 -5.62 -48.07 51.10
CA MET A 1 -4.92 -47.96 49.80
C MET A 1 -5.94 -47.76 48.69
N LYS A 2 -5.64 -46.90 47.70
CA LYS A 2 -6.42 -46.63 46.46
C LYS A 2 -7.50 -45.53 46.53
N LYS A 3 -7.13 -44.32 47.00
CA LYS A 3 -7.79 -43.06 46.59
C LYS A 3 -6.78 -42.01 46.08
N LEU A 4 -5.57 -42.44 45.69
CA LEU A 4 -4.44 -41.56 45.37
C LEU A 4 -3.96 -41.63 43.92
N LEU A 5 -4.68 -42.30 43.02
CA LEU A 5 -4.20 -42.54 41.64
C LEU A 5 -4.83 -41.65 40.56
N ALA A 6 -5.77 -40.76 40.90
CA ALA A 6 -6.42 -39.89 39.90
C ALA A 6 -5.77 -38.50 39.74
N VAL A 7 -4.84 -38.11 40.62
CA VAL A 7 -4.31 -36.73 40.66
C VAL A 7 -2.97 -36.58 39.93
N ALA A 8 -2.27 -37.69 39.62
CA ALA A 8 -0.93 -37.64 39.03
C ALA A 8 -0.91 -37.53 37.49
N THR A 9 -2.01 -37.79 36.78
CA THR A 9 -2.06 -37.64 35.31
C THR A 9 -2.52 -36.26 34.86
N MET A 10 -3.17 -35.48 35.73
CA MET A 10 -3.71 -34.16 35.37
C MET A 10 -2.66 -33.03 35.41
N ALA A 11 -1.50 -33.25 36.04
CA ALA A 11 -0.44 -32.25 36.15
C ALA A 11 0.62 -32.34 35.03
N VAL A 12 0.73 -33.49 34.33
CA VAL A 12 1.70 -33.65 33.22
C VAL A 12 1.07 -33.33 31.85
N MET A 13 -0.26 -33.39 31.76
CA MET A 13 -1.05 -32.97 30.58
C MET A 13 -1.39 -31.46 30.55
N LEU A 14 -0.82 -30.65 31.46
CA LEU A 14 -0.88 -29.18 31.38
C LEU A 14 0.44 -28.54 30.91
N CYS A 15 1.50 -29.35 30.76
CA CYS A 15 2.74 -28.92 30.12
C CYS A 15 2.86 -29.39 28.66
N LEU A 16 1.95 -30.23 28.16
CA LEU A 16 1.92 -30.65 26.75
C LEU A 16 0.97 -29.85 25.86
N THR A 17 0.22 -28.90 26.41
CA THR A 17 -0.48 -27.86 25.61
C THR A 17 0.31 -26.55 25.57
N GLY A 18 1.45 -26.48 26.26
CA GLY A 18 2.31 -25.30 26.33
C GLY A 18 3.40 -25.21 25.25
N LEU A 19 3.35 -26.06 24.22
CA LEU A 19 4.27 -26.00 23.09
C LEU A 19 3.51 -25.85 21.78
N LEU A 20 3.93 -24.85 21.01
CA LEU A 20 3.53 -24.53 19.63
C LEU A 20 2.27 -23.66 19.48
N ILE A 21 2.25 -22.51 20.15
CA ILE A 21 1.88 -21.29 19.41
C ILE A 21 3.17 -20.51 19.21
N SER A 22 4.06 -21.05 18.36
CA SER A 22 4.86 -20.15 17.54
C SER A 22 3.88 -19.53 16.56
N ASP A 23 3.06 -18.60 17.05
CA ASP A 23 2.50 -17.58 16.19
C ASP A 23 3.75 -16.84 15.71
N GLU A 24 4.22 -17.21 14.52
CA GLU A 24 4.79 -16.19 13.66
C GLU A 24 3.69 -15.14 13.55
N ALA A 25 3.74 -14.14 14.44
CA ALA A 25 2.99 -12.92 14.31
C ALA A 25 3.44 -12.36 12.96
N HIS A 26 2.71 -12.72 11.91
CA HIS A 26 2.98 -12.25 10.56
C HIS A 26 2.82 -10.75 10.65
N ALA A 27 3.94 -10.03 10.64
CA ALA A 27 3.92 -8.59 10.67
C ALA A 27 3.06 -8.14 9.49
N GLN A 28 1.97 -7.42 9.77
CA GLN A 28 1.07 -6.95 8.74
C GLN A 28 1.88 -6.01 7.83
N ARG A 29 1.99 -6.36 6.54
CA ARG A 29 2.76 -5.55 5.57
C ARG A 29 2.28 -4.10 5.55
N PHE A 30 0.96 -3.91 5.53
CA PHE A 30 0.34 -2.59 5.46
C PHE A 30 -0.24 -2.19 6.81
N VAL A 31 0.38 -1.21 7.46
CA VAL A 31 -0.09 -0.68 8.75
C VAL A 31 -0.88 0.61 8.49
N ASP A 32 -2.17 0.61 8.81
CA ASP A 32 -2.98 1.83 8.81
C ASP A 32 -2.62 2.69 10.02
N ASN A 33 -2.16 3.92 9.77
CA ASN A 33 -1.70 4.82 10.83
C ASN A 33 -2.87 5.59 11.49
N GLY A 34 -4.10 5.44 10.98
CA GLY A 34 -5.28 6.14 11.51
C GLY A 34 -5.33 7.64 11.22
N ASP A 35 -4.39 8.14 10.43
CA ASP A 35 -4.18 9.58 10.15
C ASP A 35 -4.33 9.93 8.67
N GLY A 36 -4.91 9.02 7.89
CA GLY A 36 -5.04 9.13 6.43
C GLY A 36 -3.87 8.53 5.66
N THR A 37 -2.92 7.87 6.33
CA THR A 37 -1.77 7.22 5.71
C THR A 37 -1.67 5.72 6.04
N VAL A 38 -0.96 4.98 5.21
CA VAL A 38 -0.66 3.56 5.39
C VAL A 38 0.82 3.32 5.16
N THR A 39 1.49 2.65 6.09
CA THR A 39 2.91 2.28 5.98
C THR A 39 3.05 0.87 5.39
N ASP A 40 3.82 0.73 4.32
CA ASP A 40 4.31 -0.55 3.80
C ASP A 40 5.65 -0.89 4.47
N THR A 41 5.61 -1.80 5.44
CA THR A 41 6.77 -2.20 6.25
C THR A 41 7.84 -2.97 5.45
N GLN A 42 7.49 -3.50 4.28
CA GLN A 42 8.45 -4.22 3.43
C GLN A 42 9.26 -3.28 2.53
N THR A 43 8.68 -2.15 2.12
CA THR A 43 9.35 -1.15 1.26
C THR A 43 9.82 0.07 2.03
N ASN A 44 9.43 0.22 3.30
CA ASN A 44 9.61 1.42 4.11
C ASN A 44 9.05 2.69 3.43
N LEU A 45 7.96 2.51 2.67
CA LEU A 45 7.20 3.61 2.08
C LEU A 45 5.90 3.82 2.85
N MET A 46 5.46 5.06 2.89
CA MET A 46 4.18 5.47 3.41
C MET A 46 3.35 6.05 2.27
N TRP A 47 2.11 5.60 2.16
CA TRP A 47 1.18 5.90 1.08
C TRP A 47 -0.03 6.65 1.63
N THR A 48 -0.66 7.48 0.81
CA THR A 48 -1.99 7.99 1.15
C THR A 48 -2.98 6.82 1.19
N LYS A 49 -3.86 6.81 2.20
CA LYS A 49 -4.86 5.74 2.37
C LYS A 49 -5.93 5.77 1.28
N ASP A 50 -6.33 6.96 0.85
CA ASP A 50 -7.07 7.14 -0.38
C ASP A 50 -6.08 7.26 -1.55
N ALA A 51 -6.08 6.25 -2.41
CA ALA A 51 -5.22 6.21 -3.58
C ALA A 51 -5.60 7.27 -4.61
N ASN A 52 -6.85 7.76 -4.63
CA ASN A 52 -7.36 8.71 -5.60
C ASN A 52 -7.73 10.07 -4.96
N LEU A 53 -7.02 10.44 -3.89
CA LEU A 53 -7.29 11.64 -3.09
C LEU A 53 -7.37 12.94 -3.91
N PHE A 54 -6.65 13.02 -5.03
CA PHE A 54 -6.59 14.21 -5.89
C PHE A 54 -7.29 14.06 -7.23
N GLY A 55 -7.92 12.91 -7.49
CA GLY A 55 -8.46 12.60 -8.80
C GLY A 55 -7.37 12.49 -9.87
N LYS A 56 -7.74 12.84 -11.10
CA LYS A 56 -6.83 12.80 -12.26
C LYS A 56 -6.22 14.17 -12.54
N LEU A 57 -4.91 14.20 -12.74
CA LEU A 57 -4.14 15.42 -13.03
C LEU A 57 -3.20 15.20 -14.22
N PHE A 58 -2.80 16.28 -14.88
CA PHE A 58 -1.65 16.25 -15.79
C PHE A 58 -0.37 15.93 -15.01
N TRP A 59 0.63 15.40 -15.70
CA TRP A 59 1.80 14.82 -15.02
C TRP A 59 2.58 15.83 -14.17
N ASP A 60 2.82 17.04 -14.70
CA ASP A 60 3.53 18.10 -13.97
C ASP A 60 2.71 18.60 -12.76
N ASP A 61 1.38 18.69 -12.90
CA ASP A 61 0.48 19.02 -11.81
C ASP A 61 0.46 17.92 -10.75
N ALA A 62 0.51 16.64 -11.14
CA ALA A 62 0.59 15.51 -10.21
C ALA A 62 1.90 15.53 -9.40
N MET A 63 3.03 15.80 -10.06
CA MET A 63 4.33 15.97 -9.42
C MET A 63 4.30 17.10 -8.38
N SER A 64 3.79 18.27 -8.78
CA SER A 64 3.64 19.44 -7.90
C SER A 64 2.65 19.19 -6.76
N ARG A 65 1.53 18.51 -7.05
CA ARG A 65 0.49 18.23 -6.07
C ARG A 65 0.99 17.31 -4.97
N CYS A 66 1.67 16.21 -5.32
CA CYS A 66 2.31 15.37 -4.31
C CYS A 66 3.41 16.14 -3.57
N GLY A 67 4.29 16.86 -4.27
CA GLY A 67 5.43 17.58 -3.67
C GLY A 67 5.04 18.64 -2.64
N SER A 68 3.88 19.28 -2.81
CA SER A 68 3.35 20.30 -1.88
C SER A 68 2.36 19.73 -0.86
N PHE A 69 2.05 18.45 -0.91
CA PHE A 69 1.05 17.84 -0.05
C PHE A 69 1.53 17.73 1.41
N ASN A 70 0.60 17.92 2.34
CA ASN A 70 0.78 17.66 3.76
C ASN A 70 -0.52 17.06 4.32
N ILE A 71 -0.38 16.03 5.16
CA ILE A 71 -1.49 15.46 5.90
C ILE A 71 -0.99 15.07 7.29
N SER A 72 -1.76 15.41 8.32
CA SER A 72 -1.45 15.05 9.72
C SER A 72 -0.03 15.45 10.15
N GLY A 73 0.46 16.59 9.63
CA GLY A 73 1.80 17.11 9.92
C GLY A 73 2.94 16.45 9.13
N LYS A 74 2.63 15.49 8.25
CA LYS A 74 3.62 14.75 7.44
C LYS A 74 3.78 15.40 6.06
N SER A 75 5.02 15.74 5.71
CA SER A 75 5.44 16.28 4.41
C SER A 75 6.39 15.30 3.70
N GLY A 76 6.96 15.70 2.55
CA GLY A 76 7.91 14.85 1.81
C GLY A 76 7.24 13.85 0.87
N TRP A 77 5.96 14.07 0.58
CA TRP A 77 5.19 13.33 -0.41
C TRP A 77 5.73 13.60 -1.81
N ARG A 78 5.68 12.57 -2.64
CA ARG A 78 6.08 12.62 -4.05
C ARG A 78 5.23 11.66 -4.86
N LEU A 79 5.27 11.85 -6.17
CA LEU A 79 4.79 10.83 -7.08
C LEU A 79 5.76 9.64 -7.01
N PRO A 80 5.26 8.41 -6.77
CA PRO A 80 6.10 7.22 -6.71
C PRO A 80 6.70 6.92 -8.07
N SER A 81 7.88 6.31 -8.10
CA SER A 81 8.46 5.78 -9.32
C SER A 81 7.61 4.66 -9.92
N ARG A 82 7.83 4.37 -11.20
CA ARG A 82 7.15 3.27 -11.91
C ARG A 82 7.28 1.94 -11.17
N ASP A 83 8.49 1.65 -10.66
CA ASP A 83 8.79 0.37 -10.02
C ASP A 83 8.16 0.27 -8.62
N GLU A 84 8.06 1.37 -7.89
CA GLU A 84 7.33 1.44 -6.61
C GLU A 84 5.83 1.21 -6.82
N LEU A 85 5.21 1.83 -7.83
CA LEU A 85 3.80 1.56 -8.16
C LEU A 85 3.58 0.11 -8.57
N LYS A 86 4.49 -0.47 -9.36
CA LYS A 86 4.37 -1.87 -9.76
C LYS A 86 4.52 -2.82 -8.56
N THR A 87 5.43 -2.49 -7.64
CA THR A 87 5.60 -3.20 -6.37
C THR A 87 4.35 -3.09 -5.51
N GLN A 88 3.75 -1.90 -5.44
CA GLN A 88 2.53 -1.63 -4.71
C GLN A 88 1.35 -2.41 -5.30
N TYR A 89 1.18 -2.42 -6.63
CA TYR A 89 0.17 -3.23 -7.31
C TYR A 89 0.29 -4.71 -6.90
N ASN A 90 1.49 -5.30 -7.02
CA ASN A 90 1.69 -6.71 -6.67
C ASN A 90 1.39 -7.00 -5.18
N ALA A 91 1.54 -6.01 -4.33
CA ALA A 91 1.37 -6.13 -2.89
C ALA A 91 -0.10 -6.06 -2.43
N ILE A 92 -0.94 -5.29 -3.12
CA ILE A 92 -2.32 -5.00 -2.72
C ILE A 92 -3.35 -5.97 -3.32
N GLN A 93 -2.91 -7.14 -3.81
CA GLN A 93 -3.78 -8.15 -4.44
C GLN A 93 -4.66 -8.94 -3.44
N GLY A 94 -4.69 -8.55 -2.17
CA GLY A 94 -5.48 -9.15 -1.10
C GLY A 94 -6.06 -8.09 -0.17
N SER A 95 -6.54 -8.46 1.02
CA SER A 95 -7.12 -7.49 1.97
C SER A 95 -6.11 -6.41 2.34
N GLN A 96 -6.46 -5.16 2.04
CA GLN A 96 -5.60 -3.99 2.10
C GLN A 96 -6.36 -2.80 2.71
N PRO A 97 -5.70 -1.92 3.47
CA PRO A 97 -6.36 -0.77 4.11
C PRO A 97 -6.63 0.40 3.16
N PHE A 98 -6.25 0.27 1.87
CA PHE A 98 -6.37 1.31 0.87
C PHE A 98 -7.78 1.42 0.29
N THR A 99 -8.17 2.66 0.01
CA THR A 99 -9.42 3.05 -0.64
C THR A 99 -9.11 3.77 -1.96
N GLY A 100 -10.12 4.00 -2.80
CA GLY A 100 -9.95 4.78 -4.04
C GLY A 100 -9.20 4.08 -5.18
N ILE A 101 -8.60 2.90 -4.98
CA ILE A 101 -7.81 2.17 -6.00
C ILE A 101 -8.61 1.92 -7.29
N GLN A 102 -9.90 1.58 -7.15
CA GLN A 102 -10.79 1.29 -8.29
C GLN A 102 -11.75 2.42 -8.64
N GLN A 103 -11.71 3.56 -7.93
CA GLN A 103 -12.64 4.69 -8.16
C GLN A 103 -12.23 5.58 -9.33
N ALA A 104 -11.59 5.00 -10.33
CA ALA A 104 -11.37 5.74 -11.54
C ALA A 104 -12.56 5.55 -12.48
N ASP A 105 -13.11 6.68 -12.92
CA ASP A 105 -14.29 6.80 -13.80
C ASP A 105 -14.31 5.79 -14.95
N THR A 106 -15.48 5.45 -15.48
CA THR A 106 -15.76 4.46 -16.54
C THR A 106 -15.13 4.72 -17.94
N GLY A 107 -13.95 5.32 -18.03
CA GLY A 107 -13.15 5.48 -19.25
C GLY A 107 -11.99 4.47 -19.38
N PRO A 108 -11.38 4.33 -20.57
CA PRO A 108 -10.30 3.38 -20.85
C PRO A 108 -8.99 3.64 -20.05
N SER A 109 -8.83 4.84 -19.48
CA SER A 109 -7.68 5.24 -18.65
C SER A 109 -8.03 5.30 -17.16
N SER A 110 -9.09 4.62 -16.75
CA SER A 110 -9.56 4.65 -15.38
C SER A 110 -8.47 4.19 -14.42
N SER A 111 -8.06 2.94 -14.50
CA SER A 111 -7.19 2.33 -13.49
C SER A 111 -5.73 2.80 -13.49
N TYR A 112 -5.32 3.69 -14.41
CA TYR A 112 -3.93 4.13 -14.51
C TYR A 112 -3.61 5.26 -13.54
N PHE A 113 -2.52 5.05 -12.79
CA PHE A 113 -1.91 6.04 -11.92
C PHE A 113 -0.61 6.53 -12.52
N TRP A 114 -0.40 7.85 -12.49
CA TRP A 114 0.88 8.41 -12.90
C TRP A 114 2.02 7.93 -11.99
N SER A 115 3.14 7.57 -12.60
CA SER A 115 4.42 7.48 -11.89
C SER A 115 5.21 8.78 -12.05
N GLY A 116 6.15 9.05 -11.14
CA GLY A 116 7.15 10.12 -11.25
C GLY A 116 8.28 9.82 -12.25
N THR A 117 8.20 8.75 -13.04
CA THR A 117 9.25 8.34 -13.98
C THR A 117 8.89 8.77 -15.40
N ALA A 118 9.59 9.78 -15.92
CA ALA A 118 9.46 10.23 -17.31
C ALA A 118 10.05 9.19 -18.31
N THR A 119 9.44 9.07 -19.49
CA THR A 119 10.00 8.32 -20.64
C THR A 119 10.64 9.24 -21.68
N GLY A 120 10.30 10.52 -21.65
CA GLY A 120 10.84 11.55 -22.52
C GLY A 120 10.37 12.94 -22.11
N ALA A 121 10.55 13.92 -23.00
CA ALA A 121 10.10 15.29 -22.77
C ALA A 121 8.58 15.35 -22.53
N ASP A 122 7.82 14.68 -23.40
CA ASP A 122 6.35 14.81 -23.44
C ASP A 122 5.62 13.61 -22.82
N TYR A 123 6.34 12.56 -22.41
CA TYR A 123 5.75 11.30 -21.97
C TYR A 123 6.29 10.86 -20.60
N ALA A 124 5.45 10.15 -19.85
CA ALA A 124 5.80 9.52 -18.59
C ALA A 124 5.10 8.17 -18.43
N TRP A 125 5.61 7.31 -17.55
CA TRP A 125 5.00 6.02 -17.26
C TRP A 125 3.76 6.16 -16.38
N GLY A 126 2.71 5.41 -16.70
CA GLY A 126 1.58 5.10 -15.85
C GLY A 126 1.49 3.60 -15.54
N VAL A 127 0.95 3.27 -14.36
CA VAL A 127 0.72 1.87 -13.94
C VAL A 127 -0.76 1.68 -13.66
N SER A 128 -1.36 0.69 -14.31
CA SER A 128 -2.73 0.26 -14.07
C SER A 128 -2.83 -0.53 -12.78
N MET A 129 -3.68 -0.08 -11.86
CA MET A 129 -3.92 -0.77 -10.58
C MET A 129 -4.98 -1.87 -10.68
N SER A 130 -5.57 -2.09 -11.87
CA SER A 130 -6.54 -3.18 -12.10
C SER A 130 -5.89 -4.48 -12.57
N ASP A 131 -4.83 -4.38 -13.36
CA ASP A 131 -4.15 -5.52 -13.99
C ASP A 131 -2.62 -5.42 -13.96
N GLY A 132 -2.07 -4.32 -13.43
CA GLY A 132 -0.64 -4.08 -13.37
C GLY A 132 -0.03 -3.65 -14.70
N GLY A 133 -0.83 -3.37 -15.73
CA GLY A 133 -0.34 -2.89 -17.03
C GLY A 133 0.55 -1.66 -16.87
N VAL A 134 1.64 -1.60 -17.63
CA VAL A 134 2.58 -0.47 -17.62
C VAL A 134 2.63 0.09 -19.03
N ASN A 135 2.22 1.34 -19.20
CA ASN A 135 2.22 2.05 -20.47
C ASN A 135 2.63 3.48 -20.24
N ASP A 136 3.25 4.13 -21.22
CA ASP A 136 3.47 5.56 -21.17
C ASP A 136 2.28 6.33 -21.76
N ALA A 137 2.14 7.57 -21.33
CA ALA A 137 1.12 8.48 -21.81
C ALA A 137 1.72 9.88 -21.95
N LYS A 138 1.11 10.71 -22.81
CA LYS A 138 1.47 12.13 -22.88
C LYS A 138 1.19 12.78 -21.53
N LYS A 139 2.11 13.63 -21.07
CA LYS A 139 1.98 14.36 -19.80
C LYS A 139 0.75 15.27 -19.74
N GLU A 140 0.25 15.67 -20.91
CA GLU A 140 -0.99 16.43 -21.13
C GLU A 140 -2.28 15.57 -21.04
N HIS A 141 -2.18 14.26 -20.79
CA HIS A 141 -3.35 13.44 -20.50
C HIS A 141 -3.52 13.26 -18.98
N PRO A 142 -4.74 13.40 -18.44
CA PRO A 142 -4.92 13.29 -16.99
C PRO A 142 -5.00 11.82 -16.57
N LEU A 143 -4.15 11.41 -15.62
CA LEU A 143 -4.21 10.10 -14.95
C LEU A 143 -4.33 10.29 -13.43
N SER A 144 -4.76 9.24 -12.74
CA SER A 144 -4.98 9.24 -11.29
C SER A 144 -3.68 9.47 -10.51
N VAL A 145 -3.77 10.04 -9.31
CA VAL A 145 -2.60 10.44 -8.52
C VAL A 145 -2.60 9.78 -7.15
N TRP A 146 -1.60 8.91 -6.92
CA TRP A 146 -1.36 8.27 -5.64
C TRP A 146 0.02 8.65 -5.12
N CYS A 147 0.09 9.41 -4.03
CA CYS A 147 1.36 9.89 -3.49
C CYS A 147 1.97 8.90 -2.50
N ALA A 148 3.30 8.85 -2.49
CA ALA A 148 4.10 8.09 -1.53
C ALA A 148 5.19 8.97 -0.92
N SER A 149 5.69 8.58 0.24
CA SER A 149 6.84 9.20 0.93
C SER A 149 7.64 8.11 1.64
N PRO A 150 8.90 8.37 2.05
CA PRO A 150 9.58 7.51 3.00
C PRO A 150 8.78 7.40 4.32
N ALA A 151 8.73 6.22 4.92
CA ALA A 151 8.16 6.05 6.25
C ALA A 151 9.02 6.80 7.31
N HIS A 152 8.37 7.41 8.30
CA HIS A 152 8.98 8.15 9.41
C HIS A 152 8.83 7.39 10.72
#